data_AF-A0A543ITF5-F1
#
_entry.id   AF-A0A543ITF5-F1
#
_cell.length_a   1.000
_cell.length_b   1.000
_cell.length_c   1.000
_cell.angle_alpha   90.00
_cell.angle_beta   90.00
_cell.angle_gamma   90.00
#
_symmetry.space_group_name_H-M   'P 1'
#
loop_
_entity.id
_entity.type
_entity.pdbx_description
1 polymer ?
#
loop_
_entity_poly.entity_id
_entity_poly.type
_entity_poly.pdbx_seq_one_letter_code
_entity_poly.pdbx_strand_id
1 'polypeptide(L)'
;MDGDGRLTSDLIRERLGREVLRSRRLAKALAEAHERVARDEEETAATYDALAELNPTRPDLREKARRAREAAGIARECARWAQGIARRAAQREEERGASA
;
A
#
# COMPACT_ATOMS: atom_id res chain seq x y z
N MET A 1 14.99 -30.08 -33.74
CA MET A 1 15.91 -29.51 -32.72
C MET A 1 15.10 -28.50 -31.92
N ASP A 2 14.29 -28.96 -30.96
CA ASP A 2 13.20 -28.15 -30.38
C ASP A 2 13.17 -28.17 -28.84
N GLY A 3 14.25 -28.66 -28.21
CA GLY A 3 14.37 -28.82 -26.76
C GLY A 3 14.81 -27.55 -26.02
N ASP A 4 15.79 -26.82 -26.55
CA ASP A 4 16.35 -25.62 -25.90
C ASP A 4 15.37 -24.44 -25.86
N GLY A 5 14.56 -24.26 -26.89
CA GLY A 5 13.56 -23.18 -26.95
C GLY A 5 12.44 -23.32 -25.89
N ARG A 6 12.04 -24.55 -25.56
CA ARG A 6 11.02 -24.81 -24.52
C ARG A 6 11.59 -24.60 -23.12
N LEU A 7 12.78 -25.14 -22.84
CA LEU A 7 13.47 -24.97 -21.56
C LEU A 7 13.72 -23.49 -21.23
N THR A 8 14.12 -22.69 -22.21
CA THR A 8 14.34 -21.25 -22.02
C THR A 8 13.04 -20.50 -21.74
N SER A 9 11.94 -20.89 -22.40
CA SER A 9 10.60 -20.31 -22.19
C SER A 9 10.04 -20.63 -20.79
N ASP A 10 10.24 -21.85 -20.31
CA ASP A 10 9.76 -22.29 -18.99
C ASP A 10 10.48 -21.58 -17.84
N LEU A 11 11.81 -21.40 -17.95
CA LEU A 11 12.60 -20.64 -16.98
C LEU A 11 12.20 -19.16 -16.90
N ILE A 12 11.92 -18.53 -18.05
CA ILE A 12 11.43 -17.15 -18.09
C ILE A 12 10.05 -17.05 -17.40
N ARG A 13 9.15 -18.00 -17.69
CA ARG A 13 7.81 -18.04 -17.09
C ARG A 13 7.87 -18.21 -15.57
N GLU A 14 8.72 -19.11 -15.10
CA GLU A 14 8.91 -19.38 -13.66
C GLU A 14 9.49 -18.16 -12.94
N ARG A 15 10.51 -17.51 -13.53
CA ARG A 15 11.10 -16.27 -12.99
C ARG A 15 10.08 -15.13 -12.92
N LEU A 16 9.29 -14.93 -13.98
CA LEU A 16 8.23 -13.92 -14.00
C LEU A 16 7.15 -14.21 -12.96
N GLY A 17 6.77 -15.48 -12.76
CA GLY A 17 5.83 -15.88 -11.72
C GLY A 17 6.30 -15.52 -10.31
N ARG A 18 7.57 -15.82 -9.99
CA ARG A 18 8.17 -15.44 -8.70
C ARG A 18 8.20 -13.92 -8.47
N GLU A 19 8.53 -13.15 -9.50
CA GLU A 19 8.60 -11.68 -9.39
C GLU A 19 7.22 -11.05 -9.19
N VAL A 20 6.18 -11.58 -9.85
CA VAL A 20 4.79 -11.16 -9.64
C VAL A 20 4.33 -11.45 -8.22
N LEU A 21 4.59 -12.67 -7.71
CA LEU A 21 4.27 -13.05 -6.32
C LEU A 21 4.96 -12.14 -5.30
N ARG A 22 6.24 -11.84 -5.52
CA ARG A 22 7.00 -10.92 -4.68
C ARG A 22 6.39 -9.52 -4.69
N SER A 23 6.09 -8.99 -5.87
CA SER A 23 5.47 -7.68 -6.04
C SER A 23 4.10 -7.59 -5.36
N ARG A 24 3.28 -8.65 -5.45
CA ARG A 24 1.98 -8.75 -4.77
C ARG A 24 2.11 -8.68 -3.26
N ARG A 25 3.04 -9.46 -2.68
CA ARG A 25 3.28 -9.48 -1.23
C ARG A 25 3.78 -8.12 -0.72
N LEU A 26 4.71 -7.50 -1.45
CA LEU A 26 5.21 -6.16 -1.12
C LEU A 26 4.10 -5.11 -1.18
N ALA A 27 3.26 -5.13 -2.22
CA ALA A 27 2.15 -4.21 -2.36
C ALA A 27 1.12 -4.36 -1.22
N LYS A 28 0.83 -5.59 -0.79
CA LYS A 28 -0.03 -5.85 0.37
C LYS A 28 0.59 -5.30 1.67
N ALA A 29 1.86 -5.60 1.93
CA ALA A 29 2.56 -5.11 3.12
C ALA A 29 2.63 -3.57 3.16
N LEU A 30 2.85 -2.94 2.00
CA LEU A 30 2.87 -1.49 1.85
C LEU A 30 1.50 -0.88 2.16
N ALA A 31 0.42 -1.50 1.66
CA ALA A 31 -0.94 -1.06 2.00
C ALA A 31 -1.19 -1.11 3.51
N GLU A 32 -0.86 -2.21 4.16
CA GLU A 32 -1.04 -2.37 5.61
C GLU A 32 -0.20 -1.36 6.41
N ALA A 33 1.03 -1.07 5.97
CA ALA A 33 1.87 -0.06 6.60
C ALA A 33 1.26 1.33 6.49
N HIS A 34 0.75 1.72 5.32
CA HIS A 34 0.10 3.01 5.13
C HIS A 34 -1.23 3.14 5.88
N GLU A 35 -2.02 2.07 6.01
CA GLU A 35 -3.22 2.08 6.86
C GLU A 35 -2.87 2.26 8.34
N ARG A 36 -1.74 1.71 8.82
CA ARG A 36 -1.24 1.99 10.17
C ARG A 36 -0.86 3.45 10.34
N VAL A 37 -0.04 3.99 9.43
CA VAL A 37 0.34 5.40 9.45
C VAL A 37 -0.89 6.30 9.43
N ALA A 38 -1.89 5.99 8.61
CA ALA A 38 -3.11 6.79 8.55
C ALA A 38 -3.84 6.85 9.90
N ARG A 39 -3.93 5.74 10.62
CA ARG A 39 -4.55 5.70 11.96
C ARG A 39 -3.72 6.45 13.00
N ASP A 40 -2.40 6.25 13.01
CA ASP A 40 -1.49 6.93 13.93
C ASP A 40 -1.58 8.47 13.77
N GLU A 41 -1.70 8.94 12.53
CA GLU A 41 -1.87 10.36 12.21
C GLU A 41 -3.27 10.90 12.58
N GLU A 42 -4.33 10.08 12.48
CA GLU A 42 -5.66 10.45 13.00
C GLU A 42 -5.66 10.62 14.53
N GLU A 43 -5.02 9.70 15.24
CA GLU A 43 -4.85 9.78 16.70
C GLU A 43 -4.01 11.01 17.09
N THR A 44 -2.96 11.29 16.31
CA THR A 44 -2.14 12.49 16.47
C THR A 44 -2.96 13.77 16.25
N ALA A 45 -3.81 13.80 15.22
CA ALA A 45 -4.71 14.92 14.99
C ALA A 45 -5.69 15.14 16.16
N ALA A 46 -6.32 14.06 16.64
CA ALA A 46 -7.23 14.12 17.78
C ALA A 46 -6.53 14.62 19.05
N THR A 47 -5.28 14.21 19.26
CA THR A 47 -4.44 14.70 20.36
C THR A 47 -4.20 16.20 20.26
N TYR A 48 -3.86 16.71 19.07
CA TYR A 48 -3.66 18.15 18.87
C TYR A 48 -4.95 18.96 19.00
N ASP A 49 -6.09 18.42 18.56
CA ASP A 49 -7.39 19.06 18.77
C ASP A 49 -7.71 19.21 20.27
N ALA A 50 -7.53 18.13 21.05
CA ALA A 50 -7.72 18.18 22.50
C ALA A 50 -6.77 19.19 23.17
N LEU A 51 -5.51 19.24 22.74
CA LEU A 51 -4.56 20.25 23.23
C LEU A 51 -4.98 21.67 22.86
N ALA A 52 -5.52 21.87 21.65
CA ALA A 52 -6.00 23.17 21.18
C ALA A 52 -7.22 23.66 21.98
N GLU A 53 -8.10 22.76 22.39
CA GLU A 53 -9.22 23.05 23.28
C GLU A 53 -8.74 23.50 24.66
N LEU A 54 -7.75 22.81 25.22
CA LEU A 54 -7.15 23.14 26.51
C LEU A 54 -6.30 24.42 26.48
N ASN A 55 -5.74 24.77 25.31
CA ASN A 55 -4.82 25.88 25.13
C ASN A 55 -5.23 26.80 23.95
N PRO A 56 -6.35 27.53 24.07
CA PRO A 56 -6.91 28.30 22.95
C PRO A 56 -6.02 29.46 22.48
N THR A 57 -5.07 29.91 23.31
CA THR A 57 -4.09 30.95 22.97
C THR A 57 -2.94 30.43 22.10
N ARG A 58 -2.90 29.12 21.79
CA ARG A 58 -1.88 28.48 20.96
C ARG A 58 -2.43 28.11 19.58
N PRO A 59 -2.42 29.05 18.60
CA PRO A 59 -2.94 28.78 17.26
C PRO A 59 -2.15 27.69 16.52
N ASP A 60 -0.91 27.38 16.95
CA ASP A 60 -0.09 26.32 16.35
C ASP A 60 -0.69 24.91 16.50
N LEU A 61 -1.51 24.68 17.53
CA LEU A 61 -2.08 23.36 17.81
C LEU A 61 -3.13 22.95 16.77
N ARG A 62 -4.01 23.89 16.36
CA ARG A 62 -5.00 23.63 15.31
C ARG A 62 -4.34 23.36 13.95
N GLU A 63 -3.26 24.07 13.65
CA GLU A 63 -2.48 23.84 12.43
C GLU A 63 -1.79 22.47 12.46
N LYS A 64 -1.26 22.03 13.60
CA LYS A 64 -0.70 20.68 13.77
C LYS A 64 -1.77 19.60 13.58
N ALA A 65 -2.95 19.78 14.16
CA ALA A 65 -4.08 18.86 13.95
C ALA A 65 -4.45 18.76 12.47
N ARG A 66 -4.56 19.90 11.76
CA ARG A 66 -4.84 19.94 10.32
C ARG A 66 -3.79 19.16 9.52
N ARG A 67 -2.50 19.39 9.77
CA ARG A 67 -1.41 18.69 9.06
C ARG A 67 -1.42 17.18 9.30
N ALA A 68 -1.71 16.74 10.53
CA ALA A 68 -1.84 15.32 10.83
C ALA A 68 -3.02 14.68 10.07
N ARG A 69 -4.18 15.37 9.97
CA ARG A 69 -5.30 14.90 9.14
C ARG A 69 -4.94 14.79 7.65
N GLU A 70 -4.17 15.75 7.13
CA GLU A 70 -3.68 15.73 5.74
C GLU A 70 -2.74 14.55 5.52
N ALA A 71 -1.79 14.31 6.43
CA ALA A 71 -0.89 13.16 6.38
C ALA A 71 -1.67 11.83 6.41
N ALA A 72 -2.70 11.72 7.26
CA ALA A 72 -3.58 10.56 7.30
C ALA A 72 -4.33 10.34 5.98
N GLY A 73 -4.78 11.43 5.33
CA GLY A 73 -5.42 11.39 4.01
C GLY A 73 -4.48 10.85 2.94
N ILE A 74 -3.25 11.38 2.87
CA ILE A 74 -2.21 10.94 1.93
C ILE A 74 -1.86 9.48 2.16
N ALA A 75 -1.69 9.06 3.43
CA ALA A 75 -1.40 7.68 3.77
C ALA A 75 -2.51 6.73 3.27
N ARG A 76 -3.78 7.08 3.44
CA ARG A 76 -4.91 6.29 2.88
C ARG A 76 -4.90 6.22 1.36
N GLU A 77 -4.54 7.29 0.68
CA GLU A 77 -4.39 7.27 -0.78
C GLU A 77 -3.30 6.29 -1.20
N CYS A 78 -2.13 6.34 -0.56
CA CYS A 78 -1.05 5.39 -0.79
C CYS A 78 -1.49 3.94 -0.52
N ALA A 79 -2.25 3.70 0.56
CA ALA A 79 -2.79 2.39 0.88
C ALA A 79 -3.71 1.87 -0.23
N ARG A 80 -4.67 2.70 -0.69
CA ARG A 80 -5.58 2.34 -1.80
C ARG A 80 -4.83 2.00 -3.08
N TRP A 81 -3.82 2.79 -3.42
CA TRP A 81 -2.96 2.54 -4.59
C TRP A 81 -2.24 1.19 -4.48
N ALA A 82 -1.61 0.92 -3.33
CA ALA A 82 -0.91 -0.33 -3.07
C ALA A 82 -1.85 -1.55 -3.11
N GLN A 83 -3.05 -1.44 -2.54
CA GLN A 83 -4.08 -2.47 -2.67
C GLN A 83 -4.48 -2.71 -4.12
N GLY A 84 -4.61 -1.65 -4.93
CA GLY A 84 -4.91 -1.78 -6.36
C GLY A 84 -3.85 -2.56 -7.12
N ILE A 85 -2.57 -2.34 -6.81
CA ILE A 85 -1.45 -3.12 -7.37
C ILE A 85 -1.57 -4.59 -6.97
N ALA A 86 -1.80 -4.87 -5.68
CA ALA A 86 -1.94 -6.23 -5.17
C ALA A 86 -3.13 -6.99 -5.81
N ARG A 87 -4.27 -6.32 -6.01
CA ARG A 87 -5.46 -6.89 -6.67
C ARG A 87 -5.19 -7.23 -8.13
N ARG A 88 -4.58 -6.32 -8.90
CA ARG A 88 -4.24 -6.57 -10.30
C ARG A 88 -3.21 -7.70 -10.45
N ALA A 89 -2.27 -7.81 -9.51
CA ALA A 89 -1.34 -8.93 -9.48
C ALA A 89 -2.07 -10.27 -9.24
N ALA A 90 -3.04 -10.31 -8.32
CA ALA A 90 -3.84 -11.50 -8.05
C ALA A 90 -4.72 -11.92 -9.25
N GLN A 91 -5.40 -10.96 -9.90
CA GLN A 91 -6.24 -11.24 -11.08
C GLN A 91 -5.45 -11.91 -12.21
N ARG A 92 -4.22 -11.43 -12.48
CA ARG A 92 -3.35 -12.03 -13.50
C ARG A 92 -2.90 -13.45 -13.15
N GLU A 93 -2.85 -13.80 -11.87
CA GLU A 93 -2.54 -15.18 -11.44
C GLU A 93 -3.74 -16.10 -11.66
N GLU A 94 -4.94 -15.65 -11.34
CA GLU A 94 -6.19 -16.37 -11.57
C GLU A 94 -6.42 -16.63 -13.07
N GLU A 95 -6.25 -15.62 -13.93
CA GLU A 95 -6.38 -15.75 -15.39
C GLU A 95 -5.39 -16.76 -15.99
N ARG A 96 -4.15 -16.81 -15.45
CA ARG A 96 -3.12 -17.78 -15.88
C ARG A 96 -3.42 -19.19 -15.40
N GLY A 97 -3.93 -19.33 -14.18
CA GLY A 97 -4.31 -20.64 -13.62
C GLY A 97 -5.55 -21.23 -14.26
N ALA A 98 -6.49 -20.39 -14.72
CA ALA A 98 -7.70 -20.82 -15.42
C ALA A 98 -7.47 -21.17 -16.91
N SER A 99 -6.32 -20.79 -17.47
CA SER A 99 -5.95 -21.02 -18.88
C SER A 99 -4.96 -22.18 -19.06
N ALA A 100 -4.62 -22.91 -17.99
CA ALA A 100 -3.69 -24.04 -17.97
C ALA A 100 -4.44 -25.35 -17.71
#